data_AF-J4NVD8-F1
#
_entry.id   AF-J4NVD8-F1
#
_cell.length_a   1.000
_cell.length_b   1.000
_cell.length_c   1.000
_cell.angle_alpha   90.00
_cell.angle_beta   90.00
_cell.angle_gamma   90.00
#
_symmetry.space_group_name_H-M   'P 1'
#
loop_
_entity.id
_entity.type
_entity.pdbx_description
1 polymer ?
#
loop_
_entity_poly.entity_id
_entity_poly.type
_entity_poly.pdbx_seq_one_letter_code
_entity_poly.pdbx_strand_id
1 'polypeptide(L)'
;MNTFRSLITALALALFLASSVSAAPPPPSTPPLVTPIKTEGNNKDVRRAYYRIGKTEVKATIAQMGGQQHFTLWEGKTNVFHFSAPTSKLSYGDMGAFTSSGQTFFYYYANTRIGWRAPGAPPASGRGIVVGKSPVDGTYRIYVDSADYYHPNTDDFQLAIGLVQQREHERFISLYFGPELFSDFGGVTAQYALSYNPSTDSFVYEER
;
A
#
# COMPACT_ATOMS: atom_id res chain seq x y z
N MET A 1 -25.60 -3.77 64.37
CA MET A 1 -25.92 -4.29 63.02
C MET A 1 -25.44 -3.39 61.86
N ASN A 2 -24.50 -2.45 62.09
CA ASN A 2 -24.06 -1.48 61.07
C ASN A 2 -22.56 -1.57 60.71
N THR A 3 -21.75 -2.30 61.47
CA THR A 3 -20.29 -2.42 61.21
C THR A 3 -19.94 -3.55 60.23
N PHE A 4 -20.67 -4.67 60.29
CA PHE A 4 -20.45 -5.80 59.38
C PHE A 4 -20.92 -5.54 57.94
N ARG A 5 -21.97 -4.73 57.76
CA ARG A 5 -22.44 -4.33 56.42
C ARG A 5 -21.44 -3.38 55.74
N SER A 6 -20.84 -2.45 56.47
CA SER A 6 -19.83 -1.52 55.94
C SER A 6 -18.55 -2.22 55.49
N LEU A 7 -18.13 -3.28 56.19
CA LEU A 7 -16.94 -4.05 55.81
C LEU A 7 -17.13 -4.81 54.49
N ILE A 8 -18.32 -5.38 54.27
CA ILE A 8 -18.65 -6.13 53.04
C ILE A 8 -18.76 -5.17 51.84
N THR A 9 -19.34 -3.98 52.03
CA THR A 9 -19.42 -2.97 50.95
C THR A 9 -18.05 -2.40 50.59
N ALA A 10 -17.17 -2.17 51.57
CA ALA A 10 -15.81 -1.71 51.31
C ALA A 10 -14.96 -2.77 50.60
N LEU A 11 -15.14 -4.05 50.94
CA LEU A 11 -14.42 -5.16 50.29
C LEU A 11 -14.93 -5.42 48.86
N ALA A 12 -16.24 -5.25 48.62
CA ALA A 12 -16.83 -5.35 47.28
C ALA A 12 -16.39 -4.20 46.36
N LEU A 13 -16.23 -2.98 46.87
CA LEU A 13 -15.74 -1.84 46.08
C LEU A 13 -14.25 -1.97 45.75
N ALA A 14 -13.44 -2.49 46.69
CA ALA A 14 -12.02 -2.77 46.46
C ALA A 14 -11.80 -3.91 45.45
N LEU A 15 -12.67 -4.94 45.43
CA LEU A 15 -12.61 -6.01 44.44
C LEU A 15 -13.15 -5.61 43.05
N PHE A 16 -14.11 -4.68 42.96
CA PHE A 16 -14.59 -4.13 41.67
C PHE A 16 -13.61 -3.12 41.03
N LEU A 17 -12.70 -2.54 41.81
CA LEU A 17 -11.57 -1.75 41.29
C LEU A 17 -10.37 -2.62 40.88
N ALA A 18 -10.40 -3.93 41.17
CA ALA A 18 -9.35 -4.89 40.88
C ALA A 18 -9.67 -5.81 39.66
N SER A 19 -10.83 -5.66 39.03
CA SER A 19 -11.16 -6.36 37.78
C SER A 19 -10.57 -5.64 36.56
N SER A 20 -9.36 -6.06 36.21
CA SER A 20 -8.78 -6.08 34.85
C SER A 20 -8.78 -4.76 34.07
N VAL A 21 -8.01 -3.78 34.54
CA VAL A 21 -7.23 -2.97 33.58
C VAL A 21 -6.02 -3.81 33.18
N SER A 22 -6.25 -4.76 32.26
CA SER A 22 -5.17 -5.30 31.45
C SER A 22 -5.29 -4.69 30.06
N ALA A 23 -4.88 -3.44 29.96
CA ALA A 23 -4.30 -2.95 28.72
C ALA A 23 -2.81 -2.86 28.98
N ALA A 24 -2.10 -3.94 28.67
CA ALA A 24 -0.69 -3.83 28.37
C ALA A 24 -0.52 -2.72 27.30
N PRO A 25 0.53 -1.90 27.41
CA PRO A 25 0.66 -0.68 26.62
C PRO A 25 0.56 -0.98 25.12
N PRO A 26 0.06 -0.06 24.28
CA PRO A 26 0.22 -0.23 22.84
C PRO A 26 1.71 -0.47 22.58
N PRO A 27 2.12 -1.63 22.03
CA PRO A 27 3.51 -1.85 21.69
C PRO A 27 3.89 -0.77 20.66
N PRO A 28 5.15 -0.32 20.69
CA PRO A 28 5.56 0.96 20.14
C PRO A 28 5.08 1.07 18.70
N SER A 29 4.36 2.14 18.39
CA SER A 29 4.32 2.66 17.03
C SER A 29 5.75 3.07 16.72
N THR A 30 6.61 2.11 16.37
CA THR A 30 7.89 2.37 15.75
C THR A 30 7.57 3.35 14.63
N PRO A 31 8.15 4.57 14.65
CA PRO A 31 7.90 5.55 13.60
C PRO A 31 8.04 4.85 12.25
N PRO A 32 7.13 5.09 11.30
CA PRO A 32 7.17 4.39 10.04
C PRO A 32 8.57 4.58 9.43
N LEU A 33 9.19 3.47 9.04
CA LEU A 33 10.55 3.47 8.49
C LEU A 33 10.66 4.42 7.30
N VAL A 34 9.53 4.63 6.62
CA VAL A 34 9.34 5.64 5.59
C VAL A 34 8.42 6.76 6.07
N THR A 35 8.91 7.98 6.04
CA THR A 35 8.11 9.18 6.34
C THR A 35 7.85 9.97 5.06
N PRO A 36 6.59 10.22 4.68
CA PRO A 36 6.28 11.15 3.59
C PRO A 36 6.74 12.58 3.93
N ILE A 37 7.34 13.27 2.95
CA ILE A 37 7.84 14.65 3.11
C ILE A 37 6.89 15.63 2.41
N LYS A 38 6.68 15.42 1.11
CA LYS A 38 5.81 16.27 0.28
C LYS A 38 5.43 15.56 -1.01
N THR A 39 4.41 16.08 -1.67
CA THR A 39 4.01 15.70 -3.03
C THR A 39 4.02 16.91 -3.94
N GLU A 40 4.38 16.71 -5.20
CA GLU A 40 4.39 17.76 -6.24
C GLU A 40 3.70 17.28 -7.50
N GLY A 41 3.11 18.23 -8.24
CA GLY A 41 2.58 17.96 -9.58
C GLY A 41 1.24 17.23 -9.58
N ASN A 42 0.45 17.31 -8.50
CA ASN A 42 -0.94 16.82 -8.52
C ASN A 42 -1.66 17.35 -9.76
N ASN A 43 -2.35 16.46 -10.48
CA ASN A 43 -3.02 16.74 -11.75
C ASN A 43 -2.10 17.17 -12.91
N LYS A 44 -0.82 16.79 -12.90
CA LYS A 44 0.13 16.99 -14.01
C LYS A 44 0.65 15.66 -14.56
N ASP A 45 1.18 15.70 -15.77
CA ASP A 45 1.83 14.54 -16.43
C ASP A 45 3.04 14.03 -15.65
N VAL A 46 3.64 14.88 -14.82
CA VAL A 46 4.73 14.54 -13.91
C VAL A 46 4.29 14.78 -12.47
N ARG A 47 4.23 13.69 -11.71
CA ARG A 47 3.92 13.66 -10.28
C ARG A 47 5.11 13.16 -9.49
N ARG A 48 5.33 13.72 -8.32
CA ARG A 48 6.47 13.36 -7.46
C ARG A 48 6.03 13.22 -6.03
N ALA A 49 6.55 12.22 -5.35
CA ALA A 49 6.40 12.04 -3.93
C ALA A 49 7.78 11.86 -3.29
N TYR A 50 8.01 12.55 -2.19
CA TYR A 50 9.30 12.59 -1.50
C TYR A 50 9.15 11.89 -0.16
N TYR A 51 10.13 11.04 0.16
CA TYR A 51 10.12 10.19 1.34
C TYR A 51 11.46 10.27 2.08
N ARG A 52 11.41 10.24 3.40
CA ARG A 52 12.56 10.13 4.29
C ARG A 52 12.67 8.68 4.77
N ILE A 53 13.82 8.04 4.54
CA ILE A 53 14.14 6.70 5.03
C ILE A 53 15.45 6.82 5.81
N GLY A 54 15.36 6.82 7.14
CA GLY A 54 16.49 7.17 7.99
C GLY A 54 17.04 8.56 7.65
N LYS A 55 18.30 8.62 7.18
CA LYS A 55 18.95 9.87 6.73
C LYS A 55 18.87 10.11 5.23
N THR A 56 18.29 9.18 4.47
CA THR A 56 18.21 9.26 3.00
C THR A 56 16.87 9.85 2.59
N GLU A 57 16.90 10.76 1.61
CA GLU A 57 15.70 11.21 0.92
C GLU A 57 15.57 10.45 -0.40
N VAL A 58 14.40 9.85 -0.62
CA VAL A 58 14.04 9.18 -1.86
C VAL A 58 12.89 9.93 -2.52
N LYS A 59 13.05 10.25 -3.80
CA LYS A 59 12.01 10.84 -4.64
C LYS A 59 11.47 9.80 -5.59
N ALA A 60 10.21 9.43 -5.39
CA ALA A 60 9.43 8.67 -6.35
C ALA A 60 8.83 9.63 -7.40
N THR A 61 8.87 9.25 -8.68
CA THR A 61 8.34 10.06 -9.77
C THR A 61 7.57 9.19 -10.73
N ILE A 62 6.33 9.58 -11.02
CA ILE A 62 5.56 9.12 -12.17
C ILE A 62 5.63 10.21 -13.23
N ALA A 63 5.99 9.85 -14.45
CA ALA A 63 5.95 10.74 -15.59
C ALA A 63 5.32 10.04 -16.80
N GLN A 64 4.51 10.75 -17.58
CA GLN A 64 4.01 10.26 -18.85
C GLN A 64 4.67 11.00 -20.01
N MET A 65 5.42 10.29 -20.86
CA MET A 65 6.11 10.87 -22.02
C MET A 65 6.14 9.87 -23.17
N GLY A 66 5.92 10.32 -24.40
CA GLY A 66 6.11 9.49 -25.61
C GLY A 66 5.28 8.20 -25.66
N GLY A 67 4.06 8.21 -25.11
CA GLY A 67 3.21 7.00 -25.04
C GLY A 67 3.66 5.97 -24.01
N GLN A 68 4.56 6.36 -23.10
CA GLN A 68 5.05 5.54 -21.99
C GLN A 68 4.73 6.22 -20.68
N GLN A 69 4.44 5.41 -19.67
CA GLN A 69 4.40 5.83 -18.29
C GLN A 69 5.67 5.32 -17.60
N HIS A 70 6.36 6.24 -16.95
CA HIS A 70 7.62 6.00 -16.27
C HIS A 70 7.39 6.07 -14.77
N PHE A 71 7.93 5.11 -14.05
CA PHE A 71 8.08 5.16 -12.61
C PHE A 71 9.57 5.11 -12.27
N THR A 72 10.06 6.10 -11.52
CA THR A 72 11.47 6.19 -11.15
C THR A 72 11.65 6.50 -9.68
N LEU A 73 12.73 5.97 -9.10
CA LEU A 73 13.18 6.30 -7.75
C LEU A 73 14.54 6.98 -7.82
N TRP A 74 14.70 8.05 -7.05
CA TRP A 74 15.94 8.82 -7.01
C TRP A 74 16.43 8.98 -5.58
N GLU A 75 17.70 8.65 -5.35
CA GLU A 75 18.44 8.96 -4.13
C GLU A 75 19.37 10.16 -4.44
N GLY A 76 18.99 11.35 -3.97
CA GLY A 76 19.66 12.59 -4.36
C GLY A 76 19.60 12.85 -5.87
N LYS A 77 20.74 12.79 -6.55
CA LYS A 77 20.86 12.98 -8.02
C LYS A 77 20.94 11.67 -8.80
N THR A 78 21.00 10.53 -8.11
CA THR A 78 21.16 9.22 -8.74
C THR A 78 19.81 8.59 -8.97
N ASN A 79 19.52 8.18 -10.21
CA ASN A 79 18.38 7.31 -10.50
C ASN A 79 18.77 5.89 -10.07
N VAL A 80 18.07 5.36 -9.07
CA VAL A 80 18.35 4.05 -8.48
C VAL A 80 17.36 2.98 -8.95
N PHE A 81 16.29 3.37 -9.64
CA PHE A 81 15.31 2.47 -10.23
C PHE A 81 14.52 3.16 -11.33
N HIS A 82 14.33 2.47 -12.44
CA HIS A 82 13.48 2.94 -13.54
C HIS A 82 12.65 1.77 -14.10
N PHE A 83 11.34 1.95 -14.07
CA PHE A 83 10.37 1.13 -14.77
C PHE A 83 9.60 1.96 -15.81
N SER A 84 9.25 1.35 -16.94
CA SER A 84 8.36 1.94 -17.93
C SER A 84 7.36 0.93 -18.45
N ALA A 85 6.13 1.38 -18.68
CA ALA A 85 5.08 0.59 -19.31
C ALA A 85 4.37 1.41 -20.41
N PRO A 86 3.91 0.76 -21.50
CA PRO A 86 3.10 1.43 -22.51
C PRO A 86 1.84 2.04 -21.89
N THR A 87 1.47 3.24 -22.34
CA THR A 87 0.20 3.86 -21.96
C THR A 87 -0.45 4.51 -23.18
N SER A 88 -1.73 4.20 -23.40
CA SER A 88 -2.51 4.68 -24.56
C SER A 88 -3.27 5.99 -24.28
N LYS A 89 -3.43 6.40 -23.01
CA LYS A 89 -4.11 7.64 -22.58
C LYS A 89 -3.50 8.20 -21.29
N LEU A 90 -3.91 9.41 -20.88
CA LEU A 90 -3.54 10.02 -19.59
C LEU A 90 -3.75 9.01 -18.45
N SER A 91 -2.67 8.67 -17.77
CA SER A 91 -2.66 7.61 -16.77
C SER A 91 -3.40 8.00 -15.51
N TYR A 92 -4.42 7.22 -15.19
CA TYR A 92 -5.08 7.27 -13.91
C TYR A 92 -4.41 6.27 -12.97
N GLY A 93 -3.35 6.75 -12.34
CA GLY A 93 -2.49 5.93 -11.50
C GLY A 93 -2.03 6.66 -10.27
N ASP A 94 -1.46 5.97 -9.30
CA ASP A 94 -0.86 6.59 -8.13
C ASP A 94 0.47 5.92 -7.78
N MET A 95 1.24 6.58 -6.92
CA MET A 95 2.43 6.01 -6.32
C MET A 95 2.44 6.26 -4.83
N GLY A 96 3.22 5.44 -4.12
CA GLY A 96 3.65 5.83 -2.82
C GLY A 96 4.61 4.86 -2.19
N ALA A 97 4.70 4.89 -0.86
CA ALA A 97 5.60 4.05 -0.11
C ALA A 97 4.94 3.51 1.17
N PHE A 98 5.40 2.35 1.60
CA PHE A 98 4.97 1.70 2.83
C PHE A 98 6.11 0.91 3.45
N THR A 99 5.89 0.44 4.67
CA THR A 99 6.81 -0.46 5.37
C THR A 99 6.12 -1.79 5.60
N SER A 100 6.78 -2.90 5.31
CA SER A 100 6.32 -4.26 5.62
C SER A 100 7.50 -5.07 6.15
N SER A 101 7.29 -5.77 7.28
CA SER A 101 8.33 -6.56 7.98
C SER A 101 9.69 -5.84 8.13
N GLY A 102 9.65 -4.54 8.46
CA GLY A 102 10.86 -3.74 8.69
C GLY A 102 11.60 -3.27 7.43
N GLN A 103 11.04 -3.45 6.23
CA GLN A 103 11.58 -2.95 4.98
C GLN A 103 10.67 -1.91 4.34
N THR A 104 11.28 -0.94 3.62
CA THR A 104 10.54 0.07 2.86
C THR A 104 10.35 -0.39 1.43
N PHE A 105 9.10 -0.29 0.98
CA PHE A 105 8.70 -0.54 -0.39
C PHE A 105 8.04 0.70 -0.98
N PHE A 106 8.14 0.82 -2.29
CA PHE A 106 7.45 1.80 -3.11
C PHE A 106 6.49 1.07 -4.02
N TYR A 107 5.31 1.63 -4.25
CA TYR A 107 4.39 1.08 -5.24
C TYR A 107 4.06 2.12 -6.29
N TYR A 108 3.62 1.58 -7.41
CA TYR A 108 3.08 2.30 -8.54
C TYR A 108 1.89 1.50 -9.04
N TYR A 109 0.81 2.16 -9.44
CA TYR A 109 -0.18 1.54 -10.31
C TYR A 109 -0.72 2.56 -11.31
N ALA A 110 -1.27 2.06 -12.41
CA ALA A 110 -1.95 2.85 -13.42
C ALA A 110 -3.07 2.05 -14.07
N ASN A 111 -4.14 2.75 -14.42
CA ASN A 111 -5.26 2.23 -15.18
C ASN A 111 -5.41 2.98 -16.50
N THR A 112 -5.84 2.28 -17.54
CA THR A 112 -6.17 2.88 -18.84
C THR A 112 -7.48 3.68 -18.81
N ARG A 113 -8.32 3.45 -17.79
CA ARG A 113 -9.58 4.18 -17.50
C ARG A 113 -9.89 4.12 -16.00
N ILE A 114 -10.55 5.15 -15.47
CA ILE A 114 -11.25 5.13 -14.16
C ILE A 114 -12.77 5.10 -14.36
N GLY A 115 -13.47 4.40 -13.48
CA GLY A 115 -14.93 4.41 -13.39
C GLY A 115 -15.65 3.70 -14.54
N TRP A 116 -16.91 4.10 -14.74
CA TRP A 116 -17.90 3.45 -15.59
C TRP A 116 -17.46 3.25 -17.05
N ARG A 117 -17.85 2.12 -17.64
CA ARG A 117 -17.63 1.79 -19.04
C ARG A 117 -18.85 2.11 -19.90
N ALA A 118 -18.71 3.08 -20.80
CA ALA A 118 -19.71 3.28 -21.84
C ALA A 118 -19.82 2.06 -22.77
N PRO A 119 -21.04 1.68 -23.21
CA PRO A 119 -21.22 0.64 -24.23
C PRO A 119 -20.36 0.92 -25.47
N GLY A 120 -19.61 -0.08 -25.93
CA GLY A 120 -18.70 0.04 -27.08
C GLY A 120 -17.34 0.70 -26.79
N ALA A 121 -17.09 1.22 -25.58
CA ALA A 121 -15.76 1.69 -25.22
C ALA A 121 -14.77 0.51 -25.09
N PRO A 122 -13.47 0.73 -25.35
CA PRO A 122 -12.44 -0.29 -25.13
C PRO A 122 -12.45 -0.81 -23.67
N PRO A 123 -12.07 -2.08 -23.46
CA PRO A 123 -11.84 -2.64 -22.14
C PRO A 123 -10.82 -1.82 -21.32
N ALA A 124 -11.01 -1.72 -20.00
CA ALA A 124 -10.04 -1.10 -19.09
C ALA A 124 -8.99 -2.12 -18.63
N SER A 125 -7.74 -1.72 -18.48
CA SER A 125 -6.71 -2.57 -17.89
C SER A 125 -5.93 -1.79 -16.85
N GLY A 126 -5.54 -2.49 -15.78
CA GLY A 126 -4.72 -1.97 -14.71
C GLY A 126 -3.37 -2.69 -14.65
N ARG A 127 -2.30 -1.96 -14.30
CA ARG A 127 -1.00 -2.55 -13.98
C ARG A 127 -0.40 -1.83 -12.78
N GLY A 128 0.20 -2.60 -11.87
CA GLY A 128 0.89 -2.05 -10.72
C GLY A 128 2.09 -2.89 -10.34
N ILE A 129 3.09 -2.24 -9.75
CA ILE A 129 4.30 -2.89 -9.28
C ILE A 129 4.61 -2.44 -7.86
N VAL A 130 5.29 -3.31 -7.12
CA VAL A 130 5.93 -2.99 -5.84
C VAL A 130 7.43 -3.15 -6.01
N VAL A 131 8.16 -2.14 -5.58
CA VAL A 131 9.61 -2.00 -5.72
C VAL A 131 10.21 -1.85 -4.34
N GLY A 132 11.27 -2.59 -4.07
CA GLY A 132 11.96 -2.56 -2.78
C GLY A 132 13.46 -2.64 -2.98
N LYS A 133 14.21 -2.26 -1.95
CA LYS A 133 15.67 -2.43 -1.92
C LYS A 133 15.97 -3.82 -1.36
N SER A 134 16.64 -4.64 -2.18
CA SER A 134 17.04 -6.00 -1.83
C SER A 134 17.93 -5.99 -0.57
N PRO A 135 17.60 -6.77 0.47
CA PRO A 135 18.44 -6.90 1.66
C PRO A 135 19.75 -7.64 1.36
N VAL A 136 19.84 -8.36 0.23
CA VAL A 136 21.01 -9.17 -0.15
C VAL A 136 22.12 -8.31 -0.72
N ASP A 137 21.79 -7.40 -1.64
CA ASP A 137 22.76 -6.64 -2.43
C ASP A 137 22.50 -5.12 -2.44
N GLY A 138 21.42 -4.66 -1.81
CA GLY A 138 21.06 -3.26 -1.76
C GLY A 138 20.54 -2.68 -3.08
N THR A 139 20.24 -3.50 -4.09
CA THR A 139 19.70 -3.02 -5.36
C THR A 139 18.19 -2.87 -5.31
N TYR A 140 17.62 -1.88 -6.02
CA TYR A 140 16.17 -1.78 -6.15
C TYR A 140 15.67 -2.76 -7.21
N ARG A 141 14.63 -3.53 -6.87
CA ARG A 141 14.01 -4.49 -7.79
C ARG A 141 12.49 -4.55 -7.62
N ILE A 142 11.82 -5.08 -8.64
CA ILE A 142 10.39 -5.37 -8.58
C ILE A 142 10.19 -6.65 -7.76
N TYR A 143 9.36 -6.54 -6.72
CA TYR A 143 8.97 -7.64 -5.84
C TYR A 143 7.59 -8.19 -6.18
N VAL A 144 6.74 -7.35 -6.77
CA VAL A 144 5.39 -7.68 -7.18
C VAL A 144 5.18 -6.99 -8.51
N ASP A 145 4.80 -7.74 -9.54
CA ASP A 145 4.16 -7.21 -10.74
C ASP A 145 2.74 -7.74 -10.76
N SER A 146 1.73 -6.86 -10.76
CA SER A 146 0.33 -7.27 -10.76
C SER A 146 -0.03 -8.12 -11.97
N ALA A 147 0.77 -8.03 -13.05
CA ALA A 147 0.65 -8.91 -14.19
C ALA A 147 0.70 -10.39 -13.78
N ASP A 148 1.44 -10.77 -12.75
CA ASP A 148 1.58 -12.19 -12.34
C ASP A 148 0.38 -12.73 -11.55
N TYR A 149 -0.52 -11.87 -11.07
CA TYR A 149 -1.56 -12.24 -10.10
C TYR A 149 -2.95 -12.32 -10.69
N TYR A 150 -3.25 -11.51 -11.71
CA TYR A 150 -4.59 -11.42 -12.25
C TYR A 150 -4.57 -11.22 -13.75
N HIS A 151 -4.95 -12.27 -14.47
CA HIS A 151 -5.17 -12.31 -15.91
C HIS A 151 -6.63 -12.68 -16.17
N PRO A 152 -7.59 -11.75 -16.06
CA PRO A 152 -8.96 -12.08 -16.41
C PRO A 152 -9.01 -12.39 -17.91
N ASN A 153 -9.81 -13.39 -18.28
CA ASN A 153 -9.94 -13.88 -19.67
C ASN A 153 -10.46 -12.85 -20.69
N THR A 154 -10.74 -11.62 -20.24
CA THR A 154 -11.23 -10.48 -21.04
C THR A 154 -10.77 -9.20 -20.34
N ASP A 155 -9.86 -8.43 -20.94
CA ASP A 155 -9.14 -7.26 -20.38
C ASP A 155 -10.01 -6.06 -19.91
N ASP A 156 -11.11 -6.25 -19.18
CA ASP A 156 -11.91 -5.16 -18.62
C ASP A 156 -11.87 -5.18 -17.08
N PHE A 157 -10.73 -4.76 -16.54
CA PHE A 157 -10.52 -4.58 -15.11
C PHE A 157 -9.73 -3.31 -14.80
N GLN A 158 -9.96 -2.81 -13.60
CA GLN A 158 -9.15 -1.79 -12.97
C GLN A 158 -8.38 -2.43 -11.83
N LEU A 159 -7.22 -1.85 -11.53
CA LEU A 159 -6.39 -2.15 -10.38
C LEU A 159 -6.44 -0.95 -9.43
N ALA A 160 -6.64 -1.23 -8.14
CA ALA A 160 -6.31 -0.31 -7.07
C ALA A 160 -5.32 -1.00 -6.12
N ILE A 161 -4.40 -0.21 -5.56
CA ILE A 161 -3.57 -0.67 -4.44
C ILE A 161 -4.13 0.02 -3.19
N GLY A 162 -4.78 -0.76 -2.32
CA GLY A 162 -5.24 -0.23 -1.04
C GLY A 162 -4.05 -0.12 -0.10
N LEU A 163 -3.79 1.11 0.31
CA LEU A 163 -2.56 1.47 0.98
C LEU A 163 -2.64 1.14 2.46
N VAL A 164 -1.68 0.33 2.91
CA VAL A 164 -1.36 0.16 4.34
C VAL A 164 -2.58 -0.24 5.15
N GLN A 165 -3.03 -1.47 4.92
CA GLN A 165 -3.93 -2.09 5.89
C GLN A 165 -3.11 -2.56 7.07
N GLN A 166 -3.65 -2.33 8.26
CA GLN A 166 -3.07 -2.83 9.49
C GLN A 166 -3.79 -4.11 9.88
N ARG A 167 -3.04 -5.21 9.96
CA ARG A 167 -3.48 -6.41 10.66
C ARG A 167 -2.65 -6.54 11.91
N GLU A 168 -3.28 -6.43 13.07
CA GLU A 168 -2.62 -6.52 14.38
C GLU A 168 -1.45 -5.51 14.50
N HIS A 169 -0.24 -5.91 14.07
CA HIS A 169 1.00 -5.13 14.10
C HIS A 169 1.74 -5.08 12.75
N GLU A 170 1.20 -5.68 11.69
CA GLU A 170 1.81 -5.73 10.37
C GLU A 170 1.06 -4.82 9.39
N ARG A 171 1.84 -4.05 8.62
CA ARG A 171 1.35 -3.26 7.50
C ARG A 171 1.53 -4.08 6.22
N PHE A 172 0.41 -4.33 5.55
CA PHE A 172 0.38 -4.99 4.25
C PHE A 172 -0.27 -4.05 3.22
N ILE A 173 -0.06 -4.36 1.95
CA ILE A 173 -0.83 -3.76 0.87
C ILE A 173 -1.83 -4.79 0.36
N SER A 174 -2.96 -4.33 -0.17
CA SER A 174 -3.85 -5.20 -0.93
C SER A 174 -3.91 -4.74 -2.37
N LEU A 175 -3.82 -5.69 -3.30
CA LEU A 175 -4.20 -5.47 -4.69
C LEU A 175 -5.70 -5.76 -4.82
N TYR A 176 -6.41 -4.82 -5.43
CA TYR A 176 -7.83 -4.94 -5.73
C TYR A 176 -8.00 -4.94 -7.24
N PHE A 177 -8.70 -5.94 -7.75
CA PHE A 177 -9.02 -6.06 -9.16
C PHE A 177 -10.52 -6.11 -9.34
N GLY A 178 -11.03 -5.43 -10.36
CA GLY A 178 -12.44 -5.53 -10.72
C GLY A 178 -12.86 -4.57 -11.82
N PRO A 179 -14.00 -4.81 -12.48
CA PRO A 179 -14.56 -3.85 -13.41
C PRO A 179 -15.06 -2.64 -12.62
N GLU A 180 -14.74 -1.45 -13.13
CA GLU A 180 -15.27 -0.18 -12.63
C GLU A 180 -15.05 0.09 -11.12
N LEU A 181 -13.95 -0.38 -10.51
CA LEU A 181 -13.59 -0.21 -9.08
C LEU A 181 -13.79 1.21 -8.51
N PHE A 182 -13.78 2.23 -9.35
CA PHE A 182 -13.91 3.64 -8.97
C PHE A 182 -15.28 4.25 -9.35
N SER A 183 -16.29 3.43 -9.65
CA SER A 183 -17.68 3.83 -9.89
C SER A 183 -18.61 3.25 -8.83
N ASP A 184 -19.81 3.81 -8.72
CA ASP A 184 -20.88 3.27 -7.86
C ASP A 184 -21.46 1.94 -8.38
N PHE A 185 -21.14 1.56 -9.61
CA PHE A 185 -21.63 0.35 -10.28
C PHE A 185 -20.62 -0.82 -10.23
N GLY A 186 -19.36 -0.53 -9.89
CA GLY A 186 -18.28 -1.51 -9.87
C GLY A 186 -18.09 -2.20 -8.53
N GLY A 187 -17.21 -3.20 -8.52
CA GLY A 187 -16.92 -3.98 -7.33
C GLY A 187 -15.60 -4.73 -7.43
N VAL A 188 -15.03 -5.05 -6.26
CA VAL A 188 -13.86 -5.91 -6.15
C VAL A 188 -14.24 -7.31 -6.59
N THR A 189 -13.59 -7.79 -7.65
CA THR A 189 -13.73 -9.16 -8.18
C THR A 189 -12.68 -10.09 -7.60
N ALA A 190 -11.47 -9.58 -7.37
CA ALA A 190 -10.41 -10.31 -6.70
C ALA A 190 -9.62 -9.37 -5.78
N GLN A 191 -9.28 -9.86 -4.59
CA GLN A 191 -8.42 -9.16 -3.65
C GLN A 191 -7.24 -10.05 -3.27
N TYR A 192 -6.03 -9.50 -3.30
CA TYR A 192 -4.82 -10.18 -2.86
C TYR A 192 -4.14 -9.35 -1.79
N ALA A 193 -4.11 -9.85 -0.56
CA ALA A 193 -3.33 -9.26 0.52
C ALA A 193 -1.87 -9.72 0.40
N LEU A 194 -0.93 -8.76 0.37
CA LEU A 194 0.48 -9.01 0.13
C LEU A 194 1.32 -8.63 1.35
N SER A 195 1.96 -9.64 1.95
CA SER A 195 2.89 -9.48 3.08
C SER A 195 4.30 -9.86 2.66
N TYR A 196 5.29 -9.03 3.02
CA TYR A 196 6.68 -9.33 2.72
C TYR A 196 7.25 -10.33 3.73
N ASN A 197 7.85 -11.41 3.22
CA ASN A 197 8.56 -12.40 4.01
C ASN A 197 10.09 -12.17 3.90
N PRO A 198 10.76 -11.67 4.96
CA PRO A 198 12.20 -11.42 4.93
C PRO A 198 13.05 -12.68 4.80
N SER A 199 12.54 -13.86 5.18
CA SER A 199 13.29 -15.11 5.12
C SER A 199 13.48 -15.64 3.69
N THR A 200 12.51 -15.37 2.82
CA THR A 200 12.52 -15.77 1.40
C THR A 200 12.77 -14.59 0.47
N ASP A 201 12.82 -13.37 1.02
CA ASP A 201 13.00 -12.13 0.28
C ASP A 201 11.98 -11.97 -0.86
N SER A 202 10.72 -12.27 -0.55
CA SER A 202 9.59 -12.26 -1.48
C SER A 202 8.31 -11.84 -0.78
N PHE A 203 7.31 -11.42 -1.56
CA PHE A 203 5.95 -11.29 -1.04
C PHE A 203 5.24 -12.63 -1.06
N VAL A 204 4.44 -12.87 -0.02
CA VAL A 204 3.45 -13.95 0.04
C VAL A 204 2.09 -13.30 -0.19
N TYR A 205 1.24 -13.98 -0.96
CA TYR A 205 -0.11 -13.52 -1.25
C TYR A 205 -1.15 -14.41 -0.58
N GLU A 206 -2.21 -13.77 -0.11
CA GLU A 206 -3.43 -14.41 0.36
C GLU A 206 -4.58 -13.86 -0.49
N GLU A 207 -5.24 -14.73 -1.25
CA GLU A 207 -6.48 -14.39 -1.97
C GLU A 207 -7.63 -14.27 -0.96
N ARG A 208 -8.46 -13.24 -1.13
CA ARG A 208 -9.56 -12.89 -0.23
C ARG A 208 -10.87 -12.66 -0.97
#